data_AF-A0A820IB11-F1
#
_entry.id   AF-A0A820IB11-F1
#
_cell.length_a   1.000
_cell.length_b   1.000
_cell.length_c   1.000
_cell.angle_alpha   90.00
_cell.angle_beta   90.00
_cell.angle_gamma   90.00
#
_symmetry.space_group_name_H-M   'P 1'
#
loop_
_entity.id
_entity.type
_entity.pdbx_description
1 polymer ?
#
loop_
_entity_poly.entity_id
_entity_poly.type
_entity_poly.pdbx_seq_one_letter_code
_entity_poly.pdbx_strand_id
1 'polypeptide(L)'
;GPTTPAADKILLEKNVLVIPDMYVNAGGVTVSYFEWLKNLQHTSYGRLTFKYQRDTNYSILESVQSSLEAKFGKMGGKIPILPSKSFSKCMAGASEKDIVHSGLEQTMEKSARAIMETAQAYKLDLDLRTAAYVTSLEKIYNVYSAAGMTFGV
;
A
#
# COMPACT_ATOMS: atom_id res chain seq x y z
N GLY A 1 -11.78 -12.55 18.37
CA GLY A 1 -10.97 -13.44 17.53
C GLY A 1 -11.38 -14.88 17.65
N PRO A 2 -11.06 -15.71 16.63
CA PRO A 2 -11.38 -17.13 16.59
C PRO A 2 -10.54 -17.98 17.58
N THR A 3 -9.47 -17.42 18.15
CA THR A 3 -8.55 -18.09 19.07
C THR A 3 -8.69 -17.49 20.47
N THR A 4 -8.83 -18.33 21.49
CA THR A 4 -8.86 -17.91 22.90
C THR A 4 -7.43 -17.69 23.44
N PRO A 5 -7.21 -16.89 24.50
CA PRO A 5 -5.88 -16.69 25.07
C PRO A 5 -5.20 -17.98 25.55
N ALA A 6 -5.98 -18.96 26.04
CA ALA A 6 -5.46 -20.26 26.43
C ALA A 6 -4.97 -21.08 25.22
N ALA A 7 -5.70 -21.04 24.10
CA ALA A 7 -5.28 -21.69 22.87
C ALA A 7 -4.03 -21.05 22.26
N ASP A 8 -3.92 -19.72 22.32
CA ASP A 8 -2.77 -18.95 21.82
C ASP A 8 -1.47 -19.40 22.51
N LYS A 9 -1.49 -19.58 23.84
CA LYS A 9 -0.34 -20.12 24.61
C LYS A 9 0.08 -21.50 24.14
N ILE A 10 -0.88 -22.42 23.97
CA ILE A 10 -0.61 -23.78 23.51
C ILE A 10 -0.01 -23.77 22.10
N LEU A 11 -0.48 -22.88 21.23
CA LEU A 11 0.03 -22.74 19.86
C LEU A 11 1.46 -22.20 19.84
N LEU A 12 1.77 -21.22 20.69
CA LEU A 12 3.12 -20.69 20.86
C LEU A 12 4.10 -21.76 21.37
N GLU A 13 3.71 -22.53 22.38
CA GLU A 13 4.52 -23.66 22.89
C GLU A 13 4.82 -24.70 21.80
N LYS A 14 3.91 -24.86 20.84
CA LYS A 14 4.07 -25.76 19.69
C LYS A 14 4.78 -25.12 18.49
N ASN A 15 5.34 -23.92 18.64
CA ASN A 15 5.95 -23.13 17.55
C ASN A 15 5.01 -22.94 16.33
N VAL A 16 3.70 -22.83 16.57
CA VAL A 16 2.72 -22.54 15.53
C VAL A 16 2.55 -21.03 15.43
N LEU A 17 2.90 -20.47 14.26
CA LEU A 17 2.69 -19.06 13.98
C LEU A 17 1.19 -18.74 13.85
N VAL A 18 0.72 -17.82 14.68
CA VAL A 18 -0.65 -17.28 14.60
C VAL A 18 -0.59 -15.85 14.08
N ILE A 19 -1.10 -15.63 12.87
CA ILE A 19 -1.28 -14.27 12.34
C ILE A 19 -2.50 -13.65 13.02
N PRO A 20 -2.37 -12.48 13.69
CA PRO A 20 -3.44 -11.94 14.48
C PRO A 20 -4.60 -11.43 13.61
N ASP A 21 -5.81 -11.67 14.09
CA ASP A 21 -7.08 -11.31 13.45
C ASP A 21 -7.22 -9.81 13.21
N MET A 22 -6.74 -8.99 14.15
CA MET A 22 -6.71 -7.52 14.01
C MET A 22 -5.90 -7.02 12.81
N TYR A 23 -4.93 -7.81 12.34
CA TYR A 23 -4.15 -7.49 11.15
C TYR A 23 -4.76 -8.12 9.90
N VAL A 24 -4.95 -9.45 9.89
CA VAL A 24 -5.33 -10.18 8.67
C VAL A 24 -6.71 -9.77 8.13
N ASN A 25 -7.63 -9.37 9.00
CA ASN A 25 -8.97 -8.94 8.61
C ASN A 25 -9.08 -7.43 8.35
N ALA A 26 -8.01 -6.66 8.59
CA ALA A 26 -8.03 -5.20 8.45
C ALA A 26 -8.30 -4.74 7.01
N GLY A 27 -8.03 -5.60 6.01
CA GLY A 27 -8.25 -5.28 4.60
C GLY A 27 -9.69 -4.87 4.27
N GLY A 28 -10.69 -5.46 4.93
CA GLY A 28 -12.10 -5.05 4.74
C GLY A 28 -12.33 -3.59 5.17
N VAL A 29 -11.78 -3.19 6.32
CA VAL A 29 -11.87 -1.81 6.82
C VAL A 29 -11.05 -0.87 5.94
N THR A 30 -9.88 -1.30 5.45
CA THR A 30 -9.03 -0.51 4.53
C THR A 30 -9.75 -0.19 3.23
N VAL A 31 -10.39 -1.18 2.60
CA VAL A 31 -11.13 -0.94 1.35
C VAL A 31 -12.41 -0.13 1.60
N SER A 32 -13.09 -0.35 2.74
CA SER A 32 -14.24 0.49 3.14
C SER A 32 -13.84 1.95 3.33
N TYR A 33 -12.63 2.22 3.84
CA TYR A 33 -12.08 3.57 3.93
C TYR A 33 -11.85 4.19 2.54
N PHE A 34 -11.35 3.41 1.56
CA PHE A 34 -11.22 3.89 0.19
C PHE A 34 -12.58 4.18 -0.47
N GLU A 35 -13.60 3.36 -0.20
CA GLU A 35 -14.96 3.63 -0.66
C GLU A 35 -15.50 4.94 -0.07
N TRP A 36 -15.30 5.18 1.22
CA TRP A 36 -15.68 6.44 1.86
C TRP A 36 -14.99 7.66 1.23
N LEU A 37 -13.67 7.58 0.99
CA LEU A 37 -12.93 8.64 0.33
C LEU A 37 -13.44 8.92 -1.10
N LYS A 38 -13.75 7.87 -1.86
CA LYS A 38 -14.34 7.99 -3.19
C LYS A 38 -15.70 8.71 -3.13
N ASN A 39 -16.53 8.37 -2.16
CA ASN A 39 -17.86 8.97 -1.99
C ASN A 39 -17.75 10.47 -1.68
N LEU A 40 -16.76 10.90 -0.89
CA LEU A 40 -16.48 12.32 -0.64
C LEU A 40 -16.00 13.08 -1.87
N GLN A 41 -15.24 12.42 -2.75
CA GLN A 41 -14.67 13.05 -3.95
C GLN A 41 -15.65 13.16 -5.12
N HIS A 42 -16.81 12.49 -5.05
CA HIS A 42 -17.86 12.46 -6.09
C HIS A 42 -17.33 12.19 -7.51
N THR A 43 -16.18 11.54 -7.64
CA THR A 43 -15.50 11.28 -8.93
C THR A 43 -14.86 9.91 -8.90
N SER A 44 -14.95 9.18 -10.02
CA SER A 44 -14.20 7.94 -10.21
C SER A 44 -12.72 8.25 -10.34
N TYR A 45 -11.88 7.53 -9.60
CA TYR A 45 -10.42 7.69 -9.68
C TYR A 45 -9.92 7.57 -11.12
N GLY A 46 -8.99 8.45 -11.49
CA GLY A 46 -8.37 8.48 -12.82
C GLY A 46 -9.24 9.06 -13.95
N ARG A 47 -10.55 9.24 -13.75
CA ARG A 47 -11.49 9.70 -14.80
C ARG A 47 -11.08 11.03 -15.43
N LEU A 48 -10.57 11.96 -14.63
CA LEU A 48 -10.15 13.29 -15.11
C LEU A 48 -8.74 13.31 -15.71
N THR A 49 -7.93 12.29 -15.44
CA THR A 49 -6.49 12.28 -15.77
C THR A 49 -6.11 11.25 -16.82
N PHE A 50 -6.95 10.25 -17.12
CA PHE A 50 -6.58 9.12 -17.99
C PHE A 50 -6.05 9.53 -19.37
N LYS A 51 -6.75 10.44 -20.05
CA LYS A 51 -6.32 10.92 -21.36
C LYS A 51 -5.03 11.74 -21.24
N TYR A 52 -5.01 12.67 -20.29
CA TYR A 52 -3.85 13.53 -20.06
C TYR A 52 -2.57 12.73 -19.75
N GLN A 53 -2.66 11.72 -18.88
CA GLN A 53 -1.53 10.86 -18.53
C GLN A 53 -1.09 9.98 -19.70
N ARG A 54 -2.03 9.43 -20.46
CA ARG A 54 -1.71 8.67 -21.69
C ARG A 54 -0.96 9.53 -22.69
N ASP A 55 -1.48 10.72 -22.99
CA ASP A 55 -0.90 11.63 -23.98
C ASP A 55 0.49 12.09 -23.51
N THR A 56 0.63 12.44 -22.22
CA THR A 56 1.92 12.80 -21.60
C THR A 56 2.94 11.66 -21.72
N ASN A 57 2.54 10.42 -21.43
CA ASN A 57 3.43 9.26 -21.54
C ASN A 57 3.90 9.02 -22.98
N TYR A 58 3.02 9.20 -23.97
CA TYR A 58 3.43 9.15 -25.38
C TYR A 58 4.41 10.27 -25.74
N SER A 59 4.15 11.51 -25.30
CA SER A 59 5.07 12.63 -25.52
C SER A 59 6.44 12.41 -24.89
N ILE A 60 6.51 11.74 -23.72
CA ILE A 60 7.78 11.35 -23.11
C ILE A 60 8.54 10.35 -24.00
N LEU A 61 7.87 9.30 -24.48
CA LEU A 61 8.51 8.32 -25.38
C LEU A 61 8.98 8.96 -26.69
N GLU A 62 8.18 9.88 -27.25
CA GLU A 62 8.51 10.63 -28.45
C GLU A 62 9.71 11.57 -28.23
N SER A 63 9.79 12.22 -27.07
CA SER A 63 10.94 13.07 -26.69
C SER A 63 12.24 12.27 -26.58
N VAL A 64 12.17 11.08 -25.98
CA VAL A 64 13.31 10.16 -25.90
C VAL A 64 13.73 9.69 -27.29
N GLN A 65 12.76 9.28 -28.12
CA GLN A 65 13.02 8.89 -29.51
C GLN A 65 13.70 10.03 -30.28
N SER A 66 13.13 11.24 -30.24
CA SER A 66 13.66 12.41 -30.95
C SER A 66 15.09 12.76 -30.50
N SER A 67 15.38 12.63 -29.19
CA SER A 67 16.71 12.88 -28.64
C SER A 67 17.76 11.87 -29.13
N LEU A 68 17.37 10.60 -29.23
CA LEU A 68 18.23 9.54 -29.76
C LEU A 68 18.44 9.69 -31.26
N GLU A 69 17.38 9.99 -32.01
CA GLU A 69 17.47 10.23 -33.46
C GLU A 69 18.31 11.48 -33.78
N ALA A 70 18.21 12.55 -33.00
CA ALA A 70 19.07 13.73 -33.17
C ALA A 70 20.56 13.41 -32.95
N LYS A 71 20.88 12.53 -32.01
CA LYS A 71 22.26 12.19 -31.64
C LYS A 71 22.88 11.09 -32.52
N PHE A 72 22.08 10.13 -32.96
CA PHE A 72 22.54 8.91 -33.66
C PHE A 72 22.00 8.75 -35.10
N GLY A 73 21.05 9.60 -35.52
CA GLY A 73 20.26 9.43 -36.75
C GLY A 73 21.02 9.54 -38.08
N LYS A 74 22.26 10.05 -38.09
CA LYS A 74 23.08 10.08 -39.32
C LYS A 74 23.61 8.70 -39.74
N MET A 75 23.63 7.70 -38.85
CA MET A 75 24.08 6.34 -39.15
C MET A 75 23.08 5.24 -38.75
N GLY A 76 22.15 5.51 -37.83
CA GLY A 76 21.34 4.47 -37.17
C GLY A 76 19.90 4.26 -37.67
N GLY A 77 19.40 5.05 -38.62
CA GLY A 77 17.99 5.00 -39.02
C GLY A 77 17.01 5.47 -37.92
N LYS A 78 15.71 5.18 -38.09
CA LYS A 78 14.68 5.49 -37.09
C LYS A 78 14.80 4.56 -35.88
N ILE A 79 14.70 5.09 -34.67
CA ILE A 79 14.79 4.33 -33.41
C ILE A 79 13.43 4.38 -32.70
N PRO A 80 12.47 3.49 -33.04
CA PRO A 80 11.14 3.54 -32.46
C PRO A 80 11.17 3.15 -30.98
N ILE A 81 10.79 4.08 -30.10
CA ILE A 81 10.63 3.82 -28.68
C ILE A 81 9.16 3.47 -28.41
N LEU A 82 8.89 2.17 -28.31
CA LEU A 82 7.54 1.65 -28.10
C LEU A 82 7.33 1.23 -26.63
N PRO A 83 6.12 1.43 -26.09
CA PRO A 83 5.80 0.96 -24.75
C PRO A 83 5.82 -0.58 -24.71
N SER A 84 6.35 -1.14 -23.63
CA SER A 84 6.25 -2.59 -23.38
C SER A 84 4.80 -3.01 -23.14
N LYS A 85 4.51 -4.32 -23.24
CA LYS A 85 3.15 -4.86 -23.00
C LYS A 85 2.62 -4.53 -21.59
N SER A 86 3.49 -4.50 -20.58
CA SER A 86 3.13 -4.11 -19.21
C SER A 86 2.86 -2.61 -19.12
N PHE A 87 3.75 -1.79 -19.66
CA PHE A 87 3.61 -0.34 -19.61
C PHE A 87 2.39 0.16 -20.39
N SER A 88 2.11 -0.43 -21.55
CA SER A 88 0.95 -0.07 -22.37
C SER A 88 -0.39 -0.20 -21.62
N LYS A 89 -0.49 -1.16 -20.68
CA LYS A 89 -1.67 -1.33 -19.81
C LYS A 89 -1.78 -0.23 -18.75
N CYS A 90 -0.66 0.31 -18.28
CA CYS A 90 -0.61 1.32 -17.22
C CYS A 90 -0.45 2.76 -17.73
N MET A 91 -0.31 2.97 -19.05
CA MET A 91 -0.07 4.29 -19.65
C MET A 91 -1.17 5.31 -19.36
N ALA A 92 -2.42 4.87 -19.20
CA ALA A 92 -3.51 5.78 -18.85
C ALA A 92 -3.44 6.20 -17.38
N GLY A 93 -2.61 5.58 -16.55
CA GLY A 93 -2.63 5.77 -15.10
C GLY A 93 -3.36 4.65 -14.37
N ALA A 94 -3.46 4.80 -13.04
CA ALA A 94 -4.12 3.83 -12.17
C ALA A 94 -5.64 3.98 -12.23
N SER A 95 -6.34 2.89 -12.53
CA SER A 95 -7.79 2.82 -12.37
C SER A 95 -8.18 2.70 -10.89
N GLU A 96 -9.47 2.85 -10.58
CA GLU A 96 -9.98 2.61 -9.23
C GLU A 96 -9.57 1.23 -8.70
N LYS A 97 -9.66 0.19 -9.54
CA LYS A 97 -9.23 -1.17 -9.18
C LYS A 97 -7.74 -1.20 -8.83
N ASP A 98 -6.91 -0.54 -9.62
CA ASP A 98 -5.46 -0.53 -9.41
C ASP A 98 -5.09 0.22 -8.13
N ILE A 99 -5.78 1.31 -7.83
CA ILE A 99 -5.59 2.09 -6.60
C ILE A 99 -6.00 1.27 -5.38
N VAL A 100 -7.17 0.60 -5.43
CA VAL A 100 -7.62 -0.24 -4.32
C VAL A 100 -6.64 -1.38 -4.07
N HIS A 101 -6.20 -2.07 -5.13
CA HIS A 101 -5.26 -3.19 -5.00
C HIS A 101 -3.90 -2.74 -4.45
N SER A 102 -3.28 -1.73 -5.08
CA SER A 102 -1.95 -1.25 -4.67
C SER A 102 -1.98 -0.56 -3.29
N GLY A 103 -3.04 0.20 -3.00
CA GLY A 103 -3.23 0.84 -1.71
C GLY A 103 -3.44 -0.16 -0.57
N LEU A 104 -4.22 -1.23 -0.83
CA LEU A 104 -4.40 -2.32 0.13
C LEU A 104 -3.09 -3.07 0.35
N GLU A 105 -2.39 -3.46 -0.72
CA GLU A 105 -1.10 -4.14 -0.65
C GLU A 105 -0.09 -3.35 0.17
N GLN A 106 0.07 -2.05 -0.14
CA GLN A 106 0.99 -1.16 0.57
C GLN A 106 0.61 -1.03 2.06
N THR A 107 -0.68 -0.92 2.37
CA THR A 107 -1.15 -0.79 3.76
C THR A 107 -0.88 -2.07 4.56
N MET A 108 -1.14 -3.23 3.95
CA MET A 108 -0.92 -4.53 4.56
C MET A 108 0.58 -4.83 4.74
N GLU A 109 1.42 -4.52 3.74
CA GLU A 109 2.88 -4.69 3.84
C GLU A 109 3.46 -3.82 4.94
N LYS A 110 3.12 -2.51 4.94
CA LYS A 110 3.62 -1.56 5.93
C LYS A 110 3.21 -1.97 7.36
N SER A 111 1.98 -2.41 7.53
CA SER A 111 1.48 -2.87 8.83
C SER A 111 2.13 -4.17 9.28
N ALA A 112 2.34 -5.14 8.39
CA ALA A 112 3.08 -6.36 8.72
C ALA A 112 4.51 -6.05 9.15
N ARG A 113 5.21 -5.21 8.40
CA ARG A 113 6.58 -4.81 8.72
C ARG A 113 6.67 -4.15 10.10
N ALA A 114 5.76 -3.23 10.41
CA ALA A 114 5.71 -2.60 11.73
C ALA A 114 5.47 -3.61 12.88
N ILE A 115 4.60 -4.61 12.66
CA ILE A 115 4.36 -5.68 13.64
C ILE A 115 5.61 -6.54 13.82
N MET A 116 6.30 -6.91 12.73
CA MET A 116 7.53 -7.70 12.77
C MET A 116 8.66 -6.94 13.48
N GLU A 117 8.83 -5.66 13.17
CA GLU A 117 9.81 -4.78 13.82
C GLU A 117 9.52 -4.68 15.33
N THR A 118 8.24 -4.54 15.72
CA THR A 118 7.82 -4.53 17.13
C THR A 118 8.10 -5.88 17.81
N ALA A 119 7.76 -7.00 17.15
CA ALA A 119 8.03 -8.33 17.68
C ALA A 119 9.53 -8.55 17.93
N GLN A 120 10.38 -8.08 17.02
CA GLN A 120 11.83 -8.13 17.15
C GLN A 120 12.34 -7.23 18.28
N ALA A 121 11.84 -5.99 18.37
CA ALA A 121 12.26 -5.02 19.38
C ALA A 121 11.98 -5.50 20.82
N TYR A 122 10.83 -6.15 21.02
CA TYR A 122 10.41 -6.68 22.33
C TYR A 122 10.77 -8.16 22.55
N LYS A 123 11.46 -8.81 21.60
CA LYS A 123 11.85 -10.24 21.65
C LYS A 123 10.65 -11.16 21.91
N LEU A 124 9.57 -10.93 21.16
CA LEU A 124 8.30 -11.67 21.29
C LEU A 124 8.25 -12.96 20.44
N ASP A 125 9.30 -13.26 19.67
CA ASP A 125 9.41 -14.41 18.77
C ASP A 125 8.17 -14.54 17.85
N LEU A 126 7.34 -15.58 18.05
CA LEU A 126 6.14 -15.87 17.27
C LEU A 126 4.86 -15.20 17.81
N ASP A 127 4.93 -14.48 18.94
CA ASP A 127 3.79 -13.77 19.52
C ASP A 127 3.52 -12.44 18.79
N LEU A 128 3.02 -12.59 17.56
CA LEU A 128 2.62 -11.46 16.72
C LEU A 128 1.35 -10.76 17.23
N ARG A 129 0.53 -11.44 18.05
CA ARG A 129 -0.68 -10.86 18.62
C ARG A 129 -0.32 -9.75 19.59
N THR A 130 0.59 -10.02 20.53
CA THR A 130 1.08 -9.00 21.46
C THR A 130 1.77 -7.87 20.71
N ALA A 131 2.62 -8.19 19.72
CA ALA A 131 3.27 -7.17 18.90
C ALA A 131 2.26 -6.23 18.21
N ALA A 132 1.19 -6.78 17.62
CA ALA A 132 0.16 -5.98 16.98
C ALA A 132 -0.62 -5.06 17.95
N TYR A 133 -0.89 -5.53 19.18
CA TYR A 133 -1.46 -4.68 20.23
C TYR A 133 -0.50 -3.56 20.65
N VAL A 134 0.78 -3.87 20.85
CA VAL A 134 1.80 -2.87 21.21
C VAL A 134 1.88 -1.78 20.14
N THR A 135 2.01 -2.16 18.85
CA THR A 135 2.02 -1.20 17.74
C THR A 135 0.76 -0.32 17.70
N SER A 136 -0.40 -0.90 18.05
CA SER A 136 -1.68 -0.16 18.04
C SER A 136 -1.79 0.79 19.22
N LEU A 137 -1.42 0.35 20.42
CA LEU A 137 -1.41 1.17 21.63
C LEU A 137 -0.44 2.34 21.48
N GLU A 138 0.73 2.14 20.89
CA GLU A 138 1.69 3.21 20.65
C GLU A 138 1.10 4.30 19.73
N LYS A 139 0.44 3.91 18.63
CA LYS A 139 -0.23 4.85 17.73
C LYS A 139 -1.33 5.65 18.44
N ILE A 140 -2.17 4.97 19.22
CA ILE A 140 -3.26 5.61 19.98
C ILE A 140 -2.65 6.56 21.01
N TYR A 141 -1.69 6.09 21.81
CA TYR A 141 -1.01 6.87 22.83
C TYR A 141 -0.39 8.15 22.25
N ASN A 142 0.29 8.06 21.11
CA ASN A 142 0.90 9.22 20.46
C ASN A 142 -0.13 10.28 20.07
N VAL A 143 -1.32 9.88 19.60
CA VAL A 143 -2.41 10.81 19.30
C VAL A 143 -2.94 11.47 20.58
N TYR A 144 -3.20 10.68 21.63
CA TYR A 144 -3.69 11.21 22.91
C TYR A 144 -2.67 12.13 23.60
N SER A 145 -1.39 11.77 23.55
CA SER A 145 -0.29 12.56 24.11
C SER A 145 -0.12 13.88 23.37
N ALA A 146 -0.14 13.87 22.03
CA ALA A 146 -0.07 15.08 21.22
C ALA A 146 -1.30 16.00 21.37
N ALA A 147 -2.49 15.41 21.61
CA ALA A 147 -3.73 16.15 21.85
C ALA A 147 -3.84 16.72 23.28
N GLY A 148 -2.83 16.53 24.14
CA GLY A 148 -2.79 17.10 25.49
C GLY A 148 -3.72 16.42 26.50
N MET A 149 -4.17 15.17 26.26
CA MET A 149 -5.06 14.39 27.15
C MET A 149 -6.35 15.11 27.61
N THR A 150 -6.78 16.16 26.91
CA THR A 150 -7.84 17.08 27.36
C THR A 150 -9.19 16.77 26.72
N PHE A 151 -9.79 15.67 27.16
CA PHE A 151 -11.22 15.62 27.45
C PHE A 151 -11.36 15.10 28.88
N GLY A 152 -10.85 15.89 29.83
CA GLY A 152 -11.12 15.68 31.24
C GLY A 152 -12.60 15.92 31.50
N VAL A 153 -13.28 14.90 31.99
CA VAL A 153 -14.55 15.01 32.71
C VAL A 153 -14.30 15.72 34.04
#